data_AF-A0A7S2UYI1-F1
#
_entry.id   AF-A0A7S2UYI1-F1
#
_cell.length_a   1.000
_cell.length_b   1.000
_cell.length_c   1.000
_cell.angle_alpha   90.00
_cell.angle_beta   90.00
_cell.angle_gamma   90.00
#
_symmetry.space_group_name_H-M   'P 1'
#
loop_
_entity.id
_entity.type
_entity.pdbx_description
1 polymer ?
#
loop_
_entity_poly.entity_id
_entity_poly.type
_entity_poly.pdbx_seq_one_letter_code
_entity_poly.pdbx_strand_id
1 'polypeptide(L)'
;GSMLAEASAAICERVGPSGQVVLVDMARETPRNSHKGRAPWKYHHWKNRDTRIAGNEGNDSTTSYKDRATFVEVDHFEEWRSALHLTRDHMCNTSSATGARDPPRLFNALVVDVGPMVGNDLALTSVALVQEFLAQQKQMQQQSGCPGQSVYPRVVLLKSPSLSALARRLVHVSRILDGTQSFPRPDELVRTHQPHLIATVGVEEYRKTIPHVVARGDAVLEVGCHFGTSTRLLHEAAGGPKKQEQQDNKVTQGKRGFCIGVDIGHRIISHAKREHPQIPFAVGDAWRTAELSRFRHDLLPCQGNSAGEIGYDVVYADIGGLSGPDGLLESLALLESLGYALEPRCIVIKSLCMQRLASSLRAFSDVWLRQRSAQKSGGYACE
;
A
#
# COMPACT_ATOMS: atom_id res chain seq x y z
N GLY A 1 -13.89 -7.03 13.48
CA GLY A 1 -12.71 -7.07 14.35
C GLY A 1 -12.88 -6.22 15.61
N SER A 2 -14.01 -6.32 16.32
CA SER A 2 -14.39 -5.41 17.42
C SER A 2 -13.69 -5.72 18.76
N MET A 3 -12.39 -6.02 18.76
CA MET A 3 -11.59 -5.93 19.99
C MET A 3 -11.53 -4.51 20.57
N LEU A 4 -12.10 -3.53 19.88
CA LEU A 4 -12.05 -2.14 20.24
C LEU A 4 -13.40 -1.70 20.79
N ALA A 5 -13.84 -2.25 21.93
CA ALA A 5 -15.05 -1.76 22.59
C ALA A 5 -15.01 -0.24 22.77
N GLU A 6 -13.84 0.30 23.13
CA GLU A 6 -13.57 1.73 23.21
C GLU A 6 -13.67 2.45 21.84
N ALA A 7 -13.06 1.91 20.78
CA ALA A 7 -13.14 2.57 19.47
C ALA A 7 -14.55 2.49 18.88
N SER A 8 -15.27 1.38 19.06
CA SER A 8 -16.68 1.24 18.67
C SER A 8 -17.55 2.25 19.41
N ALA A 9 -17.37 2.43 20.72
CA ALA A 9 -18.08 3.46 21.49
C ALA A 9 -17.73 4.87 20.98
N ALA A 10 -16.45 5.18 20.80
CA ALA A 10 -16.00 6.47 20.28
C ALA A 10 -16.54 6.76 18.85
N ILE A 11 -16.63 5.75 17.99
CA ILE A 11 -17.25 5.87 16.66
C ILE A 11 -18.74 6.20 16.81
N CYS A 12 -19.47 5.45 17.64
CA CYS A 12 -20.91 5.66 17.86
C CYS A 12 -21.22 7.04 18.46
N GLU A 13 -20.38 7.52 19.37
CA GLU A 13 -20.45 8.88 19.90
C GLU A 13 -20.22 9.91 18.79
N ARG A 14 -19.17 9.72 17.98
CA ARG A 14 -18.76 10.71 16.98
C ARG A 14 -19.71 10.83 15.79
N VAL A 15 -20.38 9.76 15.38
CA VAL A 15 -21.38 9.84 14.29
C VAL A 15 -22.64 10.61 14.70
N GLY A 16 -22.89 10.75 16.02
CA GLY A 16 -24.04 11.47 16.54
C GLY A 16 -25.40 10.78 16.30
N PRO A 17 -26.51 11.42 16.72
CA PRO A 17 -27.84 10.80 16.73
C PRO A 17 -28.46 10.52 15.35
N SER A 18 -28.04 11.25 14.32
CA SER A 18 -28.51 11.03 12.94
C SER A 18 -27.65 10.04 12.16
N GLY A 19 -26.50 9.64 12.72
CA GLY A 19 -25.59 8.69 12.10
C GLY A 19 -26.02 7.25 12.30
N GLN A 20 -25.42 6.35 11.52
CA GLN A 20 -25.60 4.92 11.67
C GLN A 20 -24.25 4.21 11.58
N VAL A 21 -24.10 3.13 12.35
CA VAL A 21 -22.88 2.35 12.44
C VAL A 21 -23.23 0.87 12.29
N VAL A 22 -22.51 0.19 11.41
CA VAL A 22 -22.53 -1.28 11.32
C VAL A 22 -21.21 -1.79 11.85
N LEU A 23 -21.27 -2.55 12.94
CA LEU A 23 -20.12 -3.13 13.60
C LEU A 23 -20.10 -4.62 13.28
N VAL A 24 -19.11 -5.06 12.51
CA VAL A 24 -18.95 -6.47 12.13
C VAL A 24 -17.78 -7.08 12.89
N ASP A 25 -17.99 -8.22 13.56
CA ASP A 25 -16.92 -9.01 14.19
C ASP A 25 -16.95 -10.48 13.82
N MET A 26 -15.78 -11.09 13.86
CA MET A 26 -15.62 -12.54 13.73
C MET A 26 -16.01 -13.19 15.07
N ALA A 27 -16.87 -14.20 15.02
CA ALA A 27 -17.13 -15.09 16.12
C ALA A 27 -15.81 -15.75 16.52
N ARG A 28 -15.49 -15.73 17.81
CA ARG A 28 -14.28 -16.36 18.32
C ARG A 28 -14.68 -17.52 19.20
N GLU A 29 -13.99 -18.63 19.01
CA GLU A 29 -13.92 -19.65 20.04
C GLU A 29 -13.25 -19.01 21.24
N THR A 30 -14.05 -18.54 22.19
CA THR A 30 -13.54 -18.26 23.53
C THR A 30 -12.83 -19.54 23.98
N PRO A 31 -11.58 -19.46 24.51
CA PRO A 31 -10.89 -20.63 25.01
C PRO A 31 -11.89 -21.33 25.93
N ARG A 32 -12.38 -22.50 25.49
CA ARG A 32 -13.42 -23.21 26.22
C ARG A 32 -12.88 -23.36 27.61
N ASN A 33 -13.47 -22.65 28.58
CA ASN A 33 -13.24 -22.93 29.98
C ASN A 33 -13.34 -24.43 30.10
N SER A 34 -12.21 -25.06 30.41
CA SER A 34 -12.00 -26.51 30.41
C SER A 34 -12.74 -27.17 31.57
N HIS A 35 -13.91 -26.64 31.92
CA HIS A 35 -14.92 -27.30 32.73
C HIS A 35 -15.58 -28.39 31.89
N LYS A 36 -14.85 -29.51 31.85
CA LYS A 36 -15.32 -30.84 31.44
C LYS A 36 -16.73 -31.07 32.01
N GLY A 37 -17.75 -31.17 31.15
CA GLY A 37 -19.03 -31.74 31.57
C GLY A 37 -20.32 -31.15 31.01
N ARG A 38 -20.32 -30.03 30.26
CA ARG A 38 -21.57 -29.53 29.63
C ARG A 38 -21.63 -29.86 28.14
N ALA A 39 -22.74 -30.49 27.76
CA ALA A 39 -23.04 -30.98 26.43
C ALA A 39 -22.91 -29.88 25.34
N PRO A 40 -22.57 -30.26 24.09
CA PRO A 40 -22.41 -29.31 23.00
C PRO A 40 -23.73 -28.65 22.66
N TRP A 41 -23.81 -27.33 22.81
CA TRP A 41 -24.96 -26.54 22.38
C TRP A 41 -25.10 -26.63 20.87
N LYS A 42 -26.22 -27.18 20.40
CA LYS A 42 -26.59 -27.20 18.98
C LYS A 42 -26.98 -25.77 18.55
N TYR A 43 -26.24 -25.24 17.59
CA TYR A 43 -26.50 -24.00 16.87
C TYR A 43 -27.83 -24.05 16.14
N HIS A 44 -28.73 -23.10 16.42
CA HIS A 44 -29.62 -22.44 15.47
C HIS A 44 -30.50 -21.46 16.24
N HIS A 45 -29.96 -20.27 16.50
CA HIS A 45 -30.73 -19.03 16.54
C HIS A 45 -29.75 -17.87 16.69
N TRP A 46 -29.75 -16.96 15.72
CA TRP A 46 -29.24 -15.59 15.81
C TRP A 46 -30.11 -14.80 16.80
N LYS A 47 -30.27 -15.29 18.03
CA LYS A 47 -30.96 -14.56 19.08
C LYS A 47 -29.93 -13.62 19.66
N ASN A 48 -30.03 -12.35 19.24
CA ASN A 48 -29.58 -11.15 19.95
C ASN A 48 -28.74 -11.52 21.18
N ARG A 49 -27.46 -11.85 20.97
CA ARG A 49 -26.48 -11.54 22.01
C ARG A 49 -26.55 -10.03 22.08
N ASP A 50 -27.41 -9.55 22.96
CA ASP A 50 -27.59 -8.15 23.28
C ASP A 50 -26.18 -7.60 23.41
N THR A 51 -25.78 -6.85 22.37
CA THR A 51 -24.65 -5.92 22.29
C THR A 51 -23.89 -5.78 23.60
N ARG A 52 -23.12 -6.80 24.01
CA ARG A 52 -22.17 -6.71 25.13
C ARG A 52 -20.91 -5.97 24.67
N ILE A 53 -21.07 -5.02 23.76
CA ILE A 53 -20.15 -3.91 23.59
C ILE A 53 -20.33 -3.11 24.89
N ALA A 54 -19.42 -3.27 25.84
CA ALA A 54 -19.38 -2.55 27.10
C ALA A 54 -20.48 -2.91 28.13
N GLY A 55 -20.40 -4.12 28.69
CA GLY A 55 -20.97 -4.40 30.00
C GLY A 55 -19.92 -5.08 30.87
N ASN A 56 -18.96 -4.31 31.38
CA ASN A 56 -18.29 -4.74 32.62
C ASN A 56 -19.42 -4.76 33.65
N GLU A 57 -19.80 -5.93 34.17
CA GLU A 57 -21.06 -6.22 34.89
C GLU A 57 -21.24 -5.45 36.23
N GLY A 58 -20.60 -4.30 36.42
CA GLY A 58 -20.65 -3.52 37.65
C GLY A 58 -20.64 -1.99 37.51
N ASN A 59 -20.84 -1.40 36.32
CA ASN A 59 -20.94 0.07 36.19
C ASN A 59 -22.20 0.47 35.38
N ASP A 60 -23.20 0.97 36.11
CA ASP A 60 -24.61 1.18 35.70
C ASP A 60 -24.84 2.41 34.78
N SER A 61 -23.83 2.79 33.98
CA SER A 61 -23.88 4.00 33.14
C SER A 61 -23.50 3.73 31.68
N THR A 62 -23.71 2.51 31.19
CA THR A 62 -23.31 2.15 29.82
C THR A 62 -24.27 2.77 28.81
N THR A 63 -23.77 3.76 28.09
CA THR A 63 -24.41 4.43 26.95
C THR A 63 -24.82 3.38 25.90
N SER A 64 -26.10 3.02 25.90
CA SER A 64 -26.65 2.06 24.95
C SER A 64 -26.85 2.75 23.59
N TYR A 65 -25.95 2.52 22.63
CA TYR A 65 -26.04 3.02 21.25
C TYR A 65 -27.00 2.21 20.35
N LYS A 66 -28.00 1.53 20.93
CA LYS A 66 -28.95 0.66 20.21
C LYS A 66 -29.78 1.39 19.16
N ASP A 67 -29.91 2.71 19.26
CA ASP A 67 -30.62 3.58 18.31
C ASP A 67 -29.87 3.76 16.98
N ARG A 68 -28.55 3.58 16.96
CA ARG A 68 -27.69 3.92 15.82
C ARG A 68 -26.66 2.86 15.44
N ALA A 69 -26.40 1.88 16.30
CA ALA A 69 -25.41 0.85 16.07
C ALA A 69 -26.06 -0.53 15.87
N THR A 70 -25.73 -1.17 14.75
CA THR A 70 -26.07 -2.57 14.48
C THR A 70 -24.81 -3.41 14.63
N PHE A 71 -24.85 -4.40 15.51
CA PHE A 71 -23.75 -5.35 15.69
C PHE A 71 -24.05 -6.66 14.96
N VAL A 72 -23.08 -7.14 14.19
CA VAL A 72 -23.15 -8.38 13.41
C VAL A 72 -21.93 -9.22 13.75
N GLU A 73 -22.16 -10.38 14.37
CA GLU A 73 -21.14 -11.40 14.58
C GLU A 73 -21.24 -12.41 13.42
N VAL A 74 -20.12 -12.73 12.76
CA VAL A 74 -20.05 -13.68 11.64
C VAL A 74 -19.19 -14.88 12.02
N ASP A 75 -19.60 -16.09 11.63
CA ASP A 75 -18.87 -17.32 11.99
C ASP A 75 -17.65 -17.52 11.06
N HIS A 76 -17.78 -17.08 9.81
CA HIS A 76 -16.74 -17.20 8.80
C HIS A 76 -16.39 -15.86 8.17
N PHE A 77 -15.13 -15.71 7.73
CA PHE A 77 -14.64 -14.42 7.25
C PHE A 77 -15.45 -13.96 6.04
N GLU A 78 -15.67 -14.84 5.08
CA GLU A 78 -16.42 -14.59 3.85
C GLU A 78 -17.82 -14.02 4.04
N GLU A 79 -18.43 -14.22 5.21
CA GLU A 79 -19.76 -13.72 5.57
C GLU A 79 -19.78 -12.20 5.85
N TRP A 80 -18.61 -11.55 6.01
CA TRP A 80 -18.55 -10.09 6.19
C TRP A 80 -19.27 -9.34 5.06
N ARG A 81 -19.27 -9.90 3.84
CA ARG A 81 -19.95 -9.34 2.67
C ARG A 81 -21.44 -9.26 2.91
N SER A 82 -22.01 -10.37 3.39
CA SER A 82 -23.42 -10.46 3.76
C SER A 82 -23.73 -9.58 4.96
N ALA A 83 -22.82 -9.49 5.94
CA ALA A 83 -22.99 -8.65 7.13
C ALA A 83 -23.17 -7.15 6.80
N LEU A 84 -22.44 -6.64 5.81
CA LEU A 84 -22.64 -5.27 5.34
C LEU A 84 -23.97 -5.06 4.60
N HIS A 85 -24.58 -6.12 4.08
CA HIS A 85 -25.88 -6.08 3.42
C HIS A 85 -27.07 -6.31 4.39
N LEU A 86 -26.84 -7.03 5.50
CA LEU A 86 -27.89 -7.45 6.45
C LEU A 86 -28.63 -6.30 7.16
N THR A 87 -28.05 -5.10 7.23
CA THR A 87 -28.75 -3.92 7.79
C THR A 87 -30.04 -3.53 7.06
N ARG A 88 -30.29 -4.10 5.88
CA ARG A 88 -31.46 -3.80 5.06
C ARG A 88 -32.75 -4.47 5.54
N ASP A 89 -32.68 -5.72 5.97
CA ASP A 89 -33.90 -6.52 6.20
C ASP A 89 -34.34 -6.53 7.67
N HIS A 90 -33.42 -6.34 8.62
CA HIS A 90 -33.74 -6.40 10.05
C HIS A 90 -34.16 -5.09 10.70
N MET A 91 -33.83 -3.92 10.12
CA MET A 91 -34.21 -2.62 10.71
C MET A 91 -35.56 -2.09 10.22
N CYS A 92 -36.10 -2.62 9.11
CA CYS A 92 -37.36 -2.19 8.52
C CYS A 92 -38.49 -3.21 8.76
N ASN A 93 -38.68 -3.67 10.00
CA ASN A 93 -39.94 -4.35 10.38
C ASN A 93 -41.13 -3.37 10.40
N THR A 94 -40.91 -2.08 10.17
CA THR A 94 -41.97 -1.15 9.77
C THR A 94 -42.28 -1.40 8.30
N SER A 95 -43.15 -2.38 8.05
CA SER A 95 -43.74 -2.66 6.75
C SER A 95 -44.32 -1.37 6.16
N SER A 96 -43.55 -0.68 5.32
CA SER A 96 -44.10 0.37 4.48
C SER A 96 -45.07 -0.33 3.53
N ALA A 97 -46.35 0.05 3.63
CA ALA A 97 -47.43 -0.58 2.87
C ALA A 97 -47.27 -0.47 1.34
N THR A 98 -46.23 0.22 0.87
CA THR A 98 -45.99 0.56 -0.53
C THR A 98 -45.14 -0.46 -1.29
N GLY A 99 -44.57 -1.48 -0.63
CA GLY A 99 -43.79 -2.53 -1.31
C GLY A 99 -42.52 -2.05 -2.03
N ALA A 100 -42.17 -0.77 -1.87
CA ALA A 100 -40.95 -0.20 -2.42
C ALA A 100 -39.76 -0.68 -1.59
N ARG A 101 -38.82 -1.38 -2.24
CA ARG A 101 -37.55 -1.77 -1.61
C ARG A 101 -36.74 -0.51 -1.33
N ASP A 102 -36.35 -0.29 -0.08
CA ASP A 102 -35.43 0.79 0.28
C ASP A 102 -34.11 0.63 -0.51
N PRO A 103 -33.53 1.74 -1.01
CA PRO A 103 -32.26 1.69 -1.72
C PRO A 103 -31.15 1.18 -0.78
N PRO A 104 -30.17 0.43 -1.30
CA PRO A 104 -29.04 -0.03 -0.49
C PRO A 104 -28.31 1.17 0.13
N ARG A 105 -28.04 1.10 1.44
CA ARG A 105 -27.30 2.15 2.16
C ARG A 105 -25.81 2.01 1.83
N LEU A 106 -25.24 3.05 1.23
CA LEU A 106 -23.80 3.17 1.03
C LEU A 106 -23.15 3.72 2.31
N PHE A 107 -21.93 3.29 2.62
CA PHE A 107 -21.20 3.81 3.78
C PHE A 107 -20.36 5.03 3.40
N ASN A 108 -20.32 6.03 4.29
CA ASN A 108 -19.50 7.23 4.11
C ASN A 108 -18.09 7.11 4.67
N ALA A 109 -17.87 6.15 5.57
CA ALA A 109 -16.58 5.84 6.19
C ALA A 109 -16.48 4.34 6.42
N LEU A 110 -15.29 3.79 6.24
CA LEU A 110 -14.99 2.38 6.49
C LEU A 110 -13.84 2.29 7.49
N VAL A 111 -14.03 1.50 8.55
CA VAL A 111 -13.01 1.27 9.58
C VAL A 111 -12.73 -0.23 9.65
N VAL A 112 -11.47 -0.62 9.43
CA VAL A 112 -11.07 -2.01 9.31
C VAL A 112 -9.89 -2.30 10.25
N ASP A 113 -10.04 -3.32 11.08
CA ASP A 113 -8.92 -3.92 11.82
C ASP A 113 -8.55 -5.23 11.13
N VAL A 114 -7.44 -5.21 10.38
CA VAL A 114 -7.04 -6.31 9.49
C VAL A 114 -6.57 -7.52 10.30
N GLY A 115 -5.88 -7.30 11.42
CA GLY A 115 -5.30 -8.38 12.24
C GLY A 115 -6.35 -9.42 12.68
N PRO A 116 -7.43 -9.01 13.37
CA PRO A 116 -8.52 -9.92 13.75
C PRO A 116 -9.28 -10.53 12.57
N MET A 117 -9.18 -9.96 11.37
CA MET A 117 -9.94 -10.38 10.19
C MET A 117 -9.22 -11.46 9.38
N VAL A 118 -7.94 -11.27 9.09
CA VAL A 118 -7.15 -12.17 8.23
C VAL A 118 -5.98 -12.85 8.93
N GLY A 119 -5.79 -12.59 10.23
CA GLY A 119 -4.73 -13.19 11.05
C GLY A 119 -3.33 -12.59 10.83
N ASN A 120 -2.99 -12.27 9.57
CA ASN A 120 -1.71 -11.67 9.19
C ASN A 120 -1.89 -10.27 8.61
N ASP A 121 -1.21 -9.30 9.20
CA ASP A 121 -1.20 -7.93 8.70
C ASP A 121 -0.18 -7.78 7.55
N LEU A 122 -0.60 -8.13 6.33
CA LEU A 122 0.18 -7.91 5.12
C LEU A 122 -0.36 -6.70 4.35
N ALA A 123 0.55 -5.87 3.81
CA ALA A 123 0.17 -4.67 3.07
C ALA A 123 -0.68 -5.02 1.83
N LEU A 124 -0.27 -6.04 1.06
CA LEU A 124 -0.99 -6.51 -0.11
C LEU A 124 -2.42 -6.98 0.22
N THR A 125 -2.57 -7.83 1.24
CA THR A 125 -3.88 -8.33 1.71
C THR A 125 -4.78 -7.19 2.17
N SER A 126 -4.22 -6.21 2.88
CA SER A 126 -4.96 -5.04 3.36
C SER A 126 -5.47 -4.17 2.20
N VAL A 127 -4.64 -3.92 1.19
CA VAL A 127 -5.04 -3.16 -0.01
C VAL A 127 -6.10 -3.92 -0.81
N ALA A 128 -5.91 -5.23 -1.02
CA ALA A 128 -6.87 -6.07 -1.73
C ALA A 128 -8.24 -6.07 -1.05
N LEU A 129 -8.27 -6.22 0.29
CA LEU A 129 -9.48 -6.17 1.08
C LEU A 129 -10.22 -4.83 0.92
N VAL A 130 -9.48 -3.71 0.95
CA VAL A 130 -10.08 -2.38 0.72
C VAL A 130 -10.64 -2.27 -0.69
N GLN A 131 -9.90 -2.69 -1.71
CA GLN A 131 -10.38 -2.67 -3.09
C GLN A 131 -11.66 -3.48 -3.25
N GLU A 132 -11.76 -4.61 -2.57
CA GLU A 132 -12.97 -5.42 -2.54
C GLU A 132 -14.16 -4.68 -1.92
N PHE A 133 -13.98 -4.04 -0.75
CA PHE A 133 -15.03 -3.21 -0.14
C PHE A 133 -15.49 -2.09 -1.09
N LEU A 134 -14.55 -1.41 -1.75
CA LEU A 134 -14.86 -0.32 -2.69
C LEU A 134 -15.59 -0.84 -3.94
N ALA A 135 -15.21 -2.01 -4.46
CA ALA A 135 -15.87 -2.64 -5.58
C ALA A 135 -17.31 -3.04 -5.25
N GLN A 136 -17.54 -3.60 -4.06
CA GLN A 136 -18.89 -3.95 -3.59
C GLN A 136 -19.77 -2.70 -3.44
N GLN A 137 -19.27 -1.63 -2.83
CA GLN A 137 -20.03 -0.37 -2.71
C GLN A 137 -20.40 0.20 -4.08
N LYS A 138 -19.47 0.15 -5.04
CA LYS A 138 -19.73 0.56 -6.43
C LYS A 138 -20.83 -0.29 -7.08
N GLN A 139 -20.81 -1.60 -6.88
CA GLN A 139 -21.86 -2.50 -7.39
C GLN A 139 -23.22 -2.19 -6.76
N MET A 140 -23.27 -1.95 -5.44
CA MET A 140 -24.50 -1.58 -4.74
C MET A 140 -25.08 -0.27 -5.27
N GLN A 141 -24.24 0.72 -5.54
CA GLN A 141 -24.68 1.98 -6.13
C GLN A 141 -25.29 1.77 -7.52
N GLN A 142 -24.64 0.97 -8.37
CA GLN A 142 -25.16 0.67 -9.71
C GLN A 142 -26.54 0.00 -9.66
N GLN A 143 -26.79 -0.85 -8.65
CA GLN A 143 -28.09 -1.49 -8.44
C GLN A 143 -29.15 -0.55 -7.84
N SER A 144 -28.74 0.45 -7.06
CA SER A 144 -29.65 1.37 -6.37
C SER A 144 -30.37 2.36 -7.31
N GLY A 145 -29.75 2.69 -8.44
CA GLY A 145 -30.25 3.73 -9.33
C GLY A 145 -30.38 5.11 -8.70
N CYS A 146 -29.72 5.39 -7.56
CA CYS A 146 -29.78 6.69 -6.88
C CYS A 146 -28.72 7.67 -7.45
N PRO A 147 -29.09 8.61 -8.35
CA PRO A 147 -28.16 9.63 -8.82
C PRO A 147 -27.76 10.56 -7.68
N GLY A 148 -26.47 10.88 -7.58
CA GLY A 148 -25.96 11.94 -6.68
C GLY A 148 -25.29 11.46 -5.38
N GLN A 149 -25.33 10.17 -5.03
CA GLN A 149 -24.49 9.66 -3.94
C GLN A 149 -23.05 9.38 -4.42
N SER A 150 -22.06 9.62 -3.56
CA SER A 150 -20.67 9.25 -3.85
C SER A 150 -20.53 7.73 -3.93
N VAL A 151 -19.90 7.25 -5.01
CA VAL A 151 -19.58 5.83 -5.24
C VAL A 151 -18.68 5.27 -4.13
N TYR A 152 -17.83 6.13 -3.58
CA TYR A 152 -16.76 5.76 -2.66
C TYR A 152 -16.96 6.39 -1.28
N PRO A 153 -16.52 5.71 -0.21
CA PRO A 153 -16.50 6.30 1.11
C PRO A 153 -15.54 7.50 1.11
N ARG A 154 -15.83 8.50 1.95
CA ARG A 154 -14.97 9.69 2.09
C ARG A 154 -13.63 9.34 2.74
N VAL A 155 -13.61 8.30 3.58
CA VAL A 155 -12.42 7.86 4.29
C VAL A 155 -12.45 6.36 4.51
N VAL A 156 -11.28 5.73 4.41
CA VAL A 156 -11.04 4.37 4.87
C VAL A 156 -9.94 4.41 5.91
N LEU A 157 -10.25 3.98 7.12
CA LEU A 157 -9.31 3.87 8.24
C LEU A 157 -8.93 2.41 8.43
N LEU A 158 -7.66 2.09 8.20
CA LEU A 158 -7.13 0.74 8.40
C LEU A 158 -6.17 0.72 9.58
N LYS A 159 -6.43 -0.17 10.53
CA LYS A 159 -5.44 -0.58 11.51
C LYS A 159 -4.58 -1.68 10.91
N SER A 160 -3.42 -1.27 10.40
CA SER A 160 -2.43 -2.14 9.76
C SER A 160 -1.03 -1.53 9.97
N PRO A 161 -0.24 -2.03 10.94
CA PRO A 161 1.19 -1.75 11.03
C PRO A 161 1.94 -1.81 9.70
N SER A 162 1.68 -2.83 8.87
CA SER A 162 2.34 -3.04 7.58
C SER A 162 1.98 -1.97 6.55
N LEU A 163 0.70 -1.59 6.43
CA LEU A 163 0.31 -0.46 5.59
C LEU A 163 0.83 0.87 6.13
N SER A 164 0.90 1.05 7.46
CA SER A 164 1.50 2.25 8.05
C SER A 164 2.99 2.36 7.70
N ALA A 165 3.72 1.24 7.74
CA ALA A 165 5.12 1.19 7.33
C ALA A 165 5.26 1.48 5.82
N LEU A 166 4.39 0.90 4.98
CA LEU A 166 4.35 1.21 3.55
C LEU A 166 4.05 2.70 3.30
N ALA A 167 3.07 3.28 4.00
CA ALA A 167 2.67 4.68 3.85
C ALA A 167 3.80 5.67 4.14
N ARG A 168 4.69 5.34 5.10
CA ARG A 168 5.86 6.17 5.42
C ARG A 168 6.97 6.06 4.38
N ARG A 169 7.09 4.91 3.71
CA ARG A 169 8.13 4.64 2.71
C ARG A 169 7.71 4.99 1.29
N LEU A 170 6.41 4.98 0.98
CA LEU A 170 5.85 5.28 -0.33
C LEU A 170 5.62 6.78 -0.48
N VAL A 171 6.47 7.41 -1.29
CA VAL A 171 6.48 8.85 -1.53
C VAL A 171 5.99 9.15 -2.94
N HIS A 172 5.12 10.15 -3.04
CA HIS A 172 4.69 10.70 -4.31
C HIS A 172 5.76 11.68 -4.81
N VAL A 173 6.26 11.49 -6.03
CA VAL A 173 7.39 12.28 -6.56
C VAL A 173 7.19 13.80 -6.50
N SER A 174 5.98 14.29 -6.82
CA SER A 174 5.70 15.72 -6.75
C SER A 174 6.01 16.33 -5.39
N ARG A 175 5.83 15.58 -4.28
CA ARG A 175 6.13 16.09 -2.93
C ARG A 175 7.62 16.29 -2.66
N ILE A 176 8.46 15.52 -3.36
CA ILE A 176 9.91 15.68 -3.33
C ILE A 176 10.28 16.90 -4.18
N LEU A 177 9.71 16.99 -5.38
CA LEU A 177 10.03 18.04 -6.34
C LEU A 177 9.54 19.44 -5.94
N ASP A 178 8.40 19.54 -5.25
CA ASP A 178 7.84 20.80 -4.74
C ASP A 178 8.35 21.16 -3.32
N GLY A 179 9.13 20.27 -2.69
CA GLY A 179 9.68 20.47 -1.35
C GLY A 179 8.68 20.30 -0.21
N THR A 180 7.44 19.88 -0.46
CA THR A 180 6.42 19.65 0.59
C THR A 180 6.75 18.45 1.48
N GLN A 181 7.61 17.54 1.02
CA GLN A 181 8.14 16.43 1.79
C GLN A 181 9.65 16.32 1.60
N SER A 182 10.41 16.43 2.69
CA SER A 182 11.84 16.12 2.68
C SER A 182 12.04 14.63 2.40
N PHE A 183 12.92 14.30 1.45
CA PHE A 183 13.36 12.93 1.20
C PHE A 183 14.77 12.75 1.80
N PRO A 184 15.08 11.61 2.44
CA PRO A 184 16.42 11.38 2.98
C PRO A 184 17.48 11.51 1.89
N ARG A 185 18.64 12.05 2.24
CA ARG A 185 19.74 12.17 1.28
C ARG A 185 20.27 10.78 0.91
N PRO A 186 20.88 10.60 -0.28
CA PRO A 186 21.37 9.28 -0.71
C PRO A 186 22.31 8.57 0.29
N ASP A 187 23.11 9.34 1.04
CA ASP A 187 24.01 8.86 2.09
C ASP A 187 23.30 8.45 3.40
N GLU A 188 22.06 8.90 3.60
CA GLU A 188 21.22 8.54 4.75
C GLU A 188 20.37 7.29 4.48
N LEU A 189 20.23 6.90 3.22
CA LEU A 189 19.44 5.75 2.81
C LEU A 189 20.24 4.46 3.01
N VAL A 190 19.64 3.50 3.72
CA VAL A 190 20.25 2.19 4.00
C VAL A 190 19.59 1.12 3.12
N ARG A 191 20.41 0.21 2.59
CA ARG A 191 19.95 -0.98 1.86
C ARG A 191 19.13 -1.89 2.77
N THR A 192 17.97 -2.33 2.31
CA THR A 192 17.04 -3.16 3.08
C THR A 192 16.03 -3.86 2.19
N HIS A 193 15.40 -4.92 2.69
CA HIS A 193 14.26 -5.56 2.03
C HIS A 193 12.99 -4.69 2.04
N GLN A 194 12.97 -3.60 2.81
CA GLN A 194 11.88 -2.61 2.84
C GLN A 194 12.35 -1.23 2.35
N PRO A 195 12.73 -1.08 1.07
CA PRO A 195 13.29 0.16 0.55
C PRO A 195 12.31 1.33 0.64
N HIS A 196 12.83 2.56 0.52
CA HIS A 196 11.99 3.70 0.16
C HIS A 196 11.44 3.52 -1.26
N LEU A 197 10.20 3.95 -1.48
CA LEU A 197 9.52 3.81 -2.76
C LEU A 197 9.14 5.19 -3.27
N ILE A 198 9.55 5.54 -4.48
CA ILE A 198 9.12 6.78 -5.14
C ILE A 198 8.24 6.42 -6.32
N ALA A 199 6.98 6.83 -6.26
CA ALA A 199 6.03 6.63 -7.34
C ALA A 199 5.99 7.85 -8.27
N THR A 200 6.19 7.61 -9.57
CA THR A 200 6.19 8.63 -10.62
C THR A 200 5.18 8.30 -11.72
N VAL A 201 4.79 9.30 -12.50
CA VAL A 201 4.03 9.12 -13.74
C VAL A 201 4.74 9.78 -14.90
N GLY A 202 4.91 9.01 -15.98
CA GLY A 202 5.65 9.46 -17.15
C GLY A 202 7.17 9.47 -16.93
N VAL A 203 7.88 9.55 -18.06
CA VAL A 203 9.35 9.41 -18.08
C VAL A 203 10.06 10.67 -17.56
N GLU A 204 9.44 11.83 -17.65
CA GLU A 204 10.03 13.09 -17.20
C GLU A 204 10.15 13.12 -15.67
N GLU A 205 9.05 12.86 -14.94
CA GLU A 205 9.08 12.74 -13.48
C GLU A 205 10.06 11.66 -13.02
N TYR A 206 10.04 10.51 -13.70
CA TYR A 206 10.95 9.40 -13.44
C TYR A 206 12.41 9.83 -13.49
N ARG A 207 12.81 10.57 -14.54
CA ARG A 207 14.19 11.09 -14.68
C ARG A 207 14.51 12.23 -13.72
N LYS A 208 13.53 13.05 -13.33
CA LYS A 208 13.73 14.12 -12.34
C LYS A 208 14.12 13.59 -10.96
N THR A 209 13.85 12.30 -10.66
CA THR A 209 14.28 11.69 -9.39
C THR A 209 15.79 11.42 -9.30
N ILE A 210 16.51 11.33 -10.43
CA ILE A 210 17.91 10.88 -10.47
C ILE A 210 18.82 11.65 -9.50
N PRO A 211 18.81 13.00 -9.48
CA PRO A 211 19.66 13.77 -8.56
C PRO A 211 19.33 13.59 -7.07
N HIS A 212 18.16 13.03 -6.75
CA HIS A 212 17.69 12.85 -5.38
C HIS A 212 18.00 11.47 -4.81
N VAL A 213 18.20 10.46 -5.65
CA VAL A 213 18.33 9.06 -5.20
C VAL A 213 19.62 8.38 -5.65
N VAL A 214 20.22 8.81 -6.76
CA VAL A 214 21.45 8.24 -7.29
C VAL A 214 22.65 9.07 -6.85
N ALA A 215 23.60 8.43 -6.19
CA ALA A 215 24.89 8.99 -5.83
C ALA A 215 26.00 8.42 -6.73
N ARG A 216 27.12 9.16 -6.82
CA ARG A 216 28.32 8.64 -7.49
C ARG A 216 28.84 7.42 -6.74
N GLY A 217 29.17 6.36 -7.46
CA GLY A 217 29.63 5.10 -6.89
C GLY A 217 28.53 4.05 -6.72
N ASP A 218 27.26 4.40 -6.97
CA ASP A 218 26.14 3.48 -6.84
C ASP A 218 26.16 2.37 -7.90
N ALA A 219 25.70 1.18 -7.49
CA ALA A 219 25.23 0.13 -8.37
C ALA A 219 23.73 0.32 -8.65
N VAL A 220 23.38 0.69 -9.88
CA VAL A 220 21.99 0.96 -10.29
C VAL A 220 21.48 -0.13 -11.22
N LEU A 221 20.22 -0.53 -11.04
CA LEU A 221 19.50 -1.39 -11.97
C LEU A 221 18.30 -0.62 -12.52
N GLU A 222 18.14 -0.61 -13.84
CA GLU A 222 16.90 -0.18 -14.48
C GLU A 222 16.19 -1.37 -15.14
N VAL A 223 14.96 -1.65 -14.72
CA VAL A 223 14.09 -2.69 -15.27
C VAL A 223 13.05 -2.05 -16.19
N GLY A 224 12.93 -2.56 -17.40
CA GLY A 224 12.14 -1.95 -18.48
C GLY A 224 12.87 -0.78 -19.16
N CYS A 225 14.15 -0.97 -19.48
CA CYS A 225 15.02 0.11 -19.96
C CYS A 225 14.67 0.63 -21.36
N HIS A 226 13.85 -0.10 -22.13
CA HIS A 226 13.56 0.21 -23.53
C HIS A 226 14.87 0.45 -24.32
N PHE A 227 14.97 1.55 -25.07
CA PHE A 227 16.18 1.90 -25.84
C PHE A 227 17.37 2.42 -24.99
N GLY A 228 17.25 2.50 -23.66
CA GLY A 228 18.37 2.78 -22.77
C GLY A 228 18.66 4.27 -22.51
N THR A 229 17.82 5.18 -22.98
CA THR A 229 18.01 6.63 -22.76
C THR A 229 18.06 7.00 -21.28
N SER A 230 17.15 6.44 -20.48
CA SER A 230 17.13 6.66 -19.02
C SER A 230 18.30 5.95 -18.36
N THR A 231 18.64 4.72 -18.79
CA THR A 231 19.80 3.95 -18.31
C THR A 231 21.08 4.74 -18.47
N ARG A 232 21.25 5.46 -19.58
CA ARG A 232 22.39 6.34 -19.81
C ARG A 232 22.49 7.45 -18.77
N LEU A 233 21.38 8.12 -18.47
CA LEU A 233 21.35 9.18 -17.46
C LEU A 233 21.67 8.64 -16.06
N LEU A 234 21.13 7.46 -15.73
CA LEU A 234 21.42 6.76 -14.47
C LEU A 234 22.90 6.36 -14.38
N HIS A 235 23.45 5.79 -15.45
CA HIS A 235 24.85 5.39 -15.53
C HIS A 235 25.80 6.58 -15.34
N GLU A 236 25.51 7.71 -15.99
CA GLU A 236 26.27 8.95 -15.85
C GLU A 236 26.18 9.52 -14.42
N ALA A 237 24.98 9.52 -13.82
CA ALA A 237 24.78 9.98 -12.44
C ALA A 237 25.50 9.11 -11.40
N ALA A 238 25.52 7.79 -11.61
CA ALA A 238 26.29 6.85 -10.81
C ALA A 238 27.82 7.01 -10.98
N GLY A 239 28.27 7.85 -11.92
CA GLY A 239 29.69 8.09 -12.17
C GLY A 239 30.34 7.02 -13.06
N GLY A 240 29.56 6.34 -13.88
CA GLY A 240 30.05 5.47 -14.94
C GLY A 240 30.77 6.26 -16.04
N PRO A 241 31.69 5.62 -16.79
CA PRO A 241 32.54 6.31 -17.76
C PRO A 241 31.74 6.96 -18.89
N LYS A 242 32.09 8.20 -19.22
CA LYS A 242 31.56 8.88 -20.41
C LYS A 242 32.26 8.35 -21.67
N LYS A 243 31.59 8.42 -22.83
CA LYS A 243 32.17 8.01 -24.13
C LYS A 243 33.54 8.63 -24.42
N GLN A 244 33.78 9.87 -23.98
CA GLN A 244 35.06 10.58 -24.17
C GLN A 244 36.17 10.09 -23.23
N GLU A 245 35.86 9.72 -21.99
CA GLU A 245 36.88 9.33 -20.99
C GLU A 245 37.54 7.99 -21.29
N GLN A 246 36.90 7.14 -22.11
CA GLN A 246 37.50 5.87 -22.55
C GLN A 246 38.67 6.06 -23.53
N GLN A 247 38.73 7.19 -24.25
CA GLN A 247 39.81 7.45 -25.20
C GLN A 247 41.09 7.96 -24.51
N ASP A 248 40.95 8.72 -23.43
CA ASP A 248 42.10 9.40 -22.79
C ASP A 248 42.85 8.54 -21.75
N ASN A 249 42.41 7.30 -21.50
CA ASN A 249 43.01 6.37 -20.52
C ASN A 249 43.24 6.99 -19.11
N LYS A 250 42.56 8.09 -18.78
CA LYS A 250 42.77 8.84 -17.54
C LYS A 250 41.98 8.17 -16.43
N VAL A 251 42.65 7.28 -15.70
CA VAL A 251 42.07 6.58 -14.56
C VAL A 251 41.90 7.57 -13.40
N THR A 252 40.67 8.02 -13.17
CA THR A 252 40.29 8.72 -11.95
C THR A 252 40.21 7.73 -10.79
N GLN A 253 40.99 7.96 -9.73
CA GLN A 253 41.15 7.08 -8.55
C GLN A 253 39.90 7.02 -7.61
N GLY A 254 38.68 7.04 -8.13
CA GLY A 254 37.44 6.98 -7.33
C GLY A 254 36.62 5.71 -7.54
N LYS A 255 35.80 5.33 -6.56
CA LYS A 255 34.75 4.30 -6.74
C LYS A 255 33.82 4.74 -7.87
N ARG A 256 33.86 4.01 -8.99
CA ARG A 256 32.95 4.25 -10.12
C ARG A 256 31.69 3.42 -9.91
N GLY A 257 30.55 4.07 -10.00
CA GLY A 257 29.27 3.38 -10.06
C GLY A 257 28.96 2.94 -11.48
N PHE A 258 27.80 2.31 -11.64
CA PHE A 258 27.31 1.84 -12.93
C PHE A 258 25.78 1.74 -12.90
N CYS A 259 25.20 1.61 -14.09
CA CYS A 259 23.81 1.21 -14.26
C CYS A 259 23.73 0.05 -15.25
N ILE A 260 22.95 -0.98 -14.92
CA ILE A 260 22.57 -2.07 -15.84
C ILE A 260 21.15 -1.82 -16.32
N GLY A 261 20.94 -1.81 -17.64
CA GLY A 261 19.60 -1.75 -18.23
C GLY A 261 19.07 -3.14 -18.58
N VAL A 262 17.85 -3.45 -18.15
CA VAL A 262 17.19 -4.75 -18.37
C VAL A 262 15.86 -4.53 -19.07
N ASP A 263 15.54 -5.38 -20.04
CA ASP A 263 14.26 -5.40 -20.74
C ASP A 263 13.97 -6.84 -21.22
N ILE A 264 12.69 -7.20 -21.33
CA ILE A 264 12.29 -8.53 -21.81
C ILE A 264 12.51 -8.68 -23.32
N GLY A 265 12.50 -7.58 -24.07
CA GLY A 265 12.60 -7.58 -25.52
C GLY A 265 14.04 -7.74 -26.01
N HIS A 266 14.40 -8.90 -26.56
CA HIS A 266 15.74 -9.11 -27.14
C HIS A 266 16.11 -8.06 -28.21
N ARG A 267 15.17 -7.67 -29.08
CA ARG A 267 15.40 -6.63 -30.10
C ARG A 267 15.67 -5.26 -29.49
N ILE A 268 14.96 -4.94 -28.40
CA ILE A 268 15.10 -3.70 -27.64
C ILE A 268 16.51 -3.63 -27.03
N ILE A 269 16.94 -4.70 -26.36
CA ILE A 269 18.28 -4.79 -25.77
C ILE A 269 19.38 -4.74 -26.83
N SER A 270 19.22 -5.45 -27.94
CA SER A 270 20.18 -5.35 -29.06
C SER A 270 20.29 -3.93 -29.61
N HIS A 271 19.20 -3.16 -29.62
CA HIS A 271 19.23 -1.75 -30.00
C HIS A 271 19.98 -0.90 -28.97
N ALA A 272 19.62 -1.02 -27.69
CA ALA A 272 20.24 -0.26 -26.59
C ALA A 272 21.76 -0.49 -26.53
N LYS A 273 22.24 -1.74 -26.72
CA LYS A 273 23.66 -2.07 -26.81
C LYS A 273 24.39 -1.36 -27.95
N ARG A 274 23.74 -1.18 -29.10
CA ARG A 274 24.35 -0.45 -30.24
C ARG A 274 24.40 1.05 -29.97
N GLU A 275 23.36 1.60 -29.34
CA GLU A 275 23.25 3.04 -29.06
C GLU A 275 24.20 3.49 -27.92
N HIS A 276 24.36 2.62 -26.92
CA HIS A 276 25.10 2.87 -25.69
C HIS A 276 26.07 1.72 -25.38
N PRO A 277 27.09 1.46 -26.22
CA PRO A 277 27.96 0.29 -26.12
C PRO A 277 28.79 0.22 -24.83
N GLN A 278 28.97 1.35 -24.14
CA GLN A 278 29.69 1.44 -22.87
C GLN A 278 28.84 1.03 -21.65
N ILE A 279 27.53 0.85 -21.81
CA ILE A 279 26.60 0.55 -20.73
C ILE A 279 26.22 -0.93 -20.79
N PRO A 280 26.24 -1.65 -19.66
CA PRO A 280 25.79 -3.03 -19.61
C PRO A 280 24.26 -3.12 -19.79
N PHE A 281 23.83 -3.95 -20.74
CA PHE A 281 22.42 -4.29 -20.95
C PHE A 281 22.20 -5.80 -20.97
N ALA A 282 21.07 -6.26 -20.44
CA ALA A 282 20.69 -7.67 -20.42
C ALA A 282 19.23 -7.87 -20.83
N VAL A 283 18.95 -9.02 -21.44
CA VAL A 283 17.57 -9.48 -21.60
C VAL A 283 17.17 -10.14 -20.29
N GLY A 284 16.07 -9.71 -19.67
CA GLY A 284 15.63 -10.24 -18.40
C GLY A 284 14.18 -9.89 -18.09
N ASP A 285 13.57 -10.67 -17.19
CA ASP A 285 12.19 -10.48 -16.74
C ASP A 285 12.19 -9.85 -15.33
N ALA A 286 11.37 -8.82 -15.14
CA ALA A 286 11.19 -8.15 -13.86
C ALA A 286 10.78 -9.10 -12.72
N TRP A 287 10.03 -10.16 -13.05
CA TRP A 287 9.56 -11.14 -12.07
C TRP A 287 10.60 -12.20 -11.71
N ARG A 288 11.68 -12.34 -12.50
CA ARG A 288 12.79 -13.25 -12.23
C ARG A 288 13.86 -12.53 -11.39
N THR A 289 13.48 -12.10 -10.19
CA THR A 289 14.33 -11.23 -9.36
C THR A 289 15.68 -11.86 -8.97
N ALA A 290 15.76 -13.18 -8.83
CA ALA A 290 17.01 -13.91 -8.63
C ALA A 290 17.94 -13.90 -9.86
N GLU A 291 17.42 -13.69 -11.07
CA GLU A 291 18.21 -13.49 -12.28
C GLU A 291 18.76 -12.06 -12.31
N LEU A 292 17.94 -11.07 -11.95
CA LEU A 292 18.34 -9.67 -11.87
C LEU A 292 19.53 -9.45 -10.92
N SER A 293 19.59 -10.18 -9.79
CA SER A 293 20.72 -10.12 -8.85
C SER A 293 22.02 -10.67 -9.45
N ARG A 294 21.94 -11.61 -10.41
CA ARG A 294 23.10 -12.25 -11.04
C ARG A 294 23.74 -11.38 -12.12
N PHE A 295 22.97 -10.53 -12.81
CA PHE A 295 23.53 -9.65 -13.86
C PHE A 295 24.68 -8.77 -13.39
N ARG A 296 24.68 -8.34 -12.12
CA ARG A 296 25.80 -7.61 -11.54
C ARG A 296 27.11 -8.42 -11.59
N HIS A 297 27.06 -9.71 -11.28
CA HIS A 297 28.23 -10.59 -11.32
C HIS A 297 28.63 -10.93 -12.75
N ASP A 298 27.66 -11.24 -13.61
CA ASP A 298 27.91 -11.73 -14.96
C ASP A 298 28.48 -10.63 -15.88
N LEU A 299 28.00 -9.39 -15.71
CA LEU A 299 28.37 -8.28 -16.60
C LEU A 299 29.54 -7.44 -16.07
N LEU A 300 29.91 -7.56 -14.79
CA LEU A 300 30.96 -6.75 -14.16
C LEU A 300 31.93 -7.60 -13.30
N PRO A 301 32.68 -8.55 -13.88
CA PRO A 301 33.41 -9.56 -13.11
C PRO A 301 34.64 -9.03 -12.34
N CYS A 302 35.14 -7.83 -12.65
CA CYS A 302 36.50 -7.41 -12.30
C CYS A 302 36.61 -6.12 -11.45
N GLN A 303 35.50 -5.54 -10.99
CA GLN A 303 35.55 -4.26 -10.27
C GLN A 303 35.76 -4.42 -8.76
N GLY A 304 36.81 -5.13 -8.32
CA GLY A 304 37.31 -5.12 -6.93
C GLY A 304 36.26 -5.31 -5.82
N ASN A 305 35.07 -5.82 -6.15
CA ASN A 305 33.98 -5.93 -5.21
C ASN A 305 34.39 -6.99 -4.21
N SER A 306 34.36 -6.63 -2.93
CA SER A 306 34.43 -7.58 -1.83
C SER A 306 33.52 -8.75 -2.18
N ALA A 307 34.11 -9.93 -2.37
CA ALA A 307 33.37 -11.14 -2.75
C ALA A 307 32.21 -11.33 -1.77
N GLY A 308 30.98 -11.02 -2.18
CA GLY A 308 29.80 -11.10 -1.33
C GLY A 308 28.84 -9.91 -1.36
N GLU A 309 29.16 -8.79 -2.01
CA GLU A 309 28.20 -7.68 -2.11
C GLU A 309 27.11 -7.98 -3.17
N ILE A 310 26.02 -8.60 -2.73
CA ILE A 310 24.83 -8.90 -3.55
C ILE A 310 23.98 -7.63 -3.67
N GLY A 311 23.22 -7.51 -4.76
CA GLY A 311 22.15 -6.51 -4.92
C GLY A 311 22.59 -5.18 -5.54
N TYR A 312 21.72 -4.19 -5.43
CA TYR A 312 21.86 -2.86 -6.03
C TYR A 312 21.59 -1.78 -4.99
N ASP A 313 22.19 -0.60 -5.14
CA ASP A 313 21.89 0.54 -4.28
C ASP A 313 20.53 1.13 -4.62
N VAL A 314 20.25 1.30 -5.92
CA VAL A 314 19.01 1.91 -6.42
C VAL A 314 18.43 1.07 -7.55
N VAL A 315 17.10 0.88 -7.51
CA VAL A 315 16.35 0.22 -8.59
C VAL A 315 15.38 1.20 -9.21
N TYR A 316 15.37 1.25 -10.52
CA TYR A 316 14.46 2.02 -11.36
C TYR A 316 13.58 1.03 -12.12
N ALA A 317 12.25 1.12 -11.99
CA ALA A 317 11.30 0.17 -12.57
C ALA A 317 10.27 0.88 -13.47
N ASP A 318 10.31 0.57 -14.77
CA ASP A 318 9.39 1.04 -15.80
C ASP A 318 8.80 -0.15 -16.57
N ILE A 319 7.83 -0.83 -15.96
CA ILE A 319 7.30 -2.08 -16.50
C ILE A 319 5.92 -1.82 -17.10
N GLY A 320 5.83 -2.04 -18.42
CA GLY A 320 4.56 -2.02 -19.13
C GLY A 320 3.61 -3.10 -18.62
N GLY A 321 2.30 -2.86 -18.73
CA GLY A 321 1.28 -3.83 -18.35
C GLY A 321 0.80 -3.74 -16.89
N LEU A 322 1.55 -3.10 -15.99
CA LEU A 322 1.15 -2.89 -14.57
C LEU A 322 -0.03 -1.92 -14.37
N SER A 323 -0.72 -1.53 -15.43
CA SER A 323 -1.90 -0.64 -15.40
C SER A 323 -3.21 -1.38 -15.67
N GLY A 324 -3.22 -2.71 -15.61
CA GLY A 324 -4.43 -3.52 -15.70
C GLY A 324 -5.38 -3.33 -14.51
N PRO A 325 -6.52 -4.05 -14.48
CA PRO A 325 -7.50 -4.01 -13.39
C PRO A 325 -6.87 -4.25 -12.00
N ASP A 326 -5.90 -5.16 -11.93
CA ASP A 326 -5.17 -5.55 -10.72
C ASP A 326 -3.79 -4.90 -10.61
N GLY A 327 -3.49 -3.92 -11.47
CA GLY A 327 -2.16 -3.34 -11.62
C GLY A 327 -1.57 -2.76 -10.33
N LEU A 328 -2.41 -2.35 -9.38
CA LEU A 328 -1.96 -1.93 -8.05
C LEU A 328 -1.37 -3.09 -7.24
N LEU A 329 -2.08 -4.22 -7.20
CA LEU A 329 -1.66 -5.41 -6.45
C LEU A 329 -0.42 -6.04 -7.09
N GLU A 330 -0.39 -6.12 -8.43
CA GLU A 330 0.77 -6.57 -9.18
C GLU A 330 2.00 -5.68 -8.93
N SER A 331 1.82 -4.36 -8.97
CA SER A 331 2.91 -3.42 -8.68
C SER A 331 3.44 -3.59 -7.26
N LEU A 332 2.56 -3.74 -6.25
CA LEU A 332 2.99 -3.96 -4.87
C LEU A 332 3.74 -5.27 -4.70
N ALA A 333 3.22 -6.37 -5.26
CA ALA A 333 3.85 -7.68 -5.20
C ALA A 333 5.25 -7.68 -5.85
N LEU A 334 5.37 -7.01 -7.00
CA LEU A 334 6.65 -6.83 -7.67
C LEU A 334 7.63 -6.02 -6.82
N LEU A 335 7.21 -4.90 -6.25
CA LEU A 335 8.08 -4.05 -5.42
C LEU A 335 8.56 -4.79 -4.16
N GLU A 336 7.71 -5.60 -3.53
CA GLU A 336 8.12 -6.46 -2.43
C GLU A 336 9.15 -7.50 -2.90
N SER A 337 8.91 -8.17 -4.03
CA SER A 337 9.85 -9.15 -4.60
C SER A 337 11.21 -8.53 -4.94
N LEU A 338 11.22 -7.34 -5.56
CA LEU A 338 12.45 -6.58 -5.84
C LEU A 338 13.16 -6.15 -4.55
N GLY A 339 12.40 -5.70 -3.55
CA GLY A 339 12.92 -5.34 -2.22
C GLY A 339 13.66 -6.50 -1.58
N TYR A 340 13.03 -7.67 -1.47
CA TYR A 340 13.62 -8.86 -0.87
C TYR A 340 14.82 -9.41 -1.64
N ALA A 341 14.77 -9.42 -2.97
CA ALA A 341 15.81 -10.06 -3.77
C ALA A 341 17.04 -9.18 -3.97
N LEU A 342 16.85 -7.86 -4.06
CA LEU A 342 17.91 -6.92 -4.46
C LEU A 342 18.38 -6.03 -3.31
N GLU A 343 17.60 -5.95 -2.23
CA GLU A 343 17.82 -5.10 -1.06
C GLU A 343 18.30 -3.68 -1.41
N PRO A 344 17.60 -2.95 -2.28
CA PRO A 344 17.98 -1.58 -2.58
C PRO A 344 17.70 -0.68 -1.39
N ARG A 345 18.28 0.52 -1.40
CA ARG A 345 17.91 1.57 -0.46
C ARG A 345 16.68 2.34 -0.94
N CYS A 346 16.47 2.39 -2.25
CA CYS A 346 15.35 3.06 -2.90
C CYS A 346 14.92 2.33 -4.18
N ILE A 347 13.61 2.26 -4.42
CA ILE A 347 13.01 1.88 -5.70
C ILE A 347 12.21 3.06 -6.25
N VAL A 348 12.52 3.48 -7.48
CA VAL A 348 11.71 4.44 -8.24
C VAL A 348 10.86 3.68 -9.24
N ILE A 349 9.54 3.81 -9.16
CA ILE A 349 8.60 3.10 -10.05
C ILE A 349 7.77 4.07 -10.87
N LYS A 350 7.75 3.86 -12.19
CA LYS A 350 6.86 4.58 -13.12
C LYS A 350 5.52 3.83 -13.19
N SER A 351 4.56 4.20 -12.35
CA SER A 351 3.26 3.54 -12.29
C SER A 351 2.16 4.47 -11.77
N LEU A 352 1.10 4.64 -12.58
CA LEU A 352 -0.05 5.49 -12.24
C LEU A 352 -0.81 4.97 -11.01
N CYS A 353 -0.97 3.65 -10.85
CA CYS A 353 -1.66 3.09 -9.71
C CYS A 353 -0.85 3.28 -8.41
N MET A 354 0.48 3.12 -8.46
CA MET A 354 1.35 3.40 -7.32
C MET A 354 1.38 4.89 -6.97
N GLN A 355 1.36 5.77 -7.97
CA GLN A 355 1.26 7.21 -7.73
C GLN A 355 -0.07 7.56 -7.05
N ARG A 356 -1.19 7.01 -7.53
CA ARG A 356 -2.51 7.17 -6.88
C ARG A 356 -2.51 6.65 -5.45
N LEU A 357 -1.89 5.49 -5.19
CA LEU A 357 -1.74 4.97 -3.84
C LEU A 357 -0.88 5.89 -2.97
N ALA A 358 0.26 6.39 -3.45
CA ALA A 358 1.09 7.35 -2.71
C ALA A 358 0.32 8.65 -2.39
N SER A 359 -0.64 9.02 -3.25
CA SER A 359 -1.54 10.16 -3.04
C SER A 359 -2.64 9.90 -2.03
N SER A 360 -3.19 8.69 -1.93
CA SER A 360 -4.30 8.37 -1.00
C SER A 360 -3.86 7.75 0.33
N LEU A 361 -2.75 7.01 0.35
CA LEU A 361 -2.25 6.31 1.53
C LEU A 361 -1.52 7.29 2.46
N ARG A 362 -1.92 7.32 3.74
CA ARG A 362 -1.32 8.18 4.77
C ARG A 362 -1.17 7.40 6.07
N ALA A 363 -0.02 7.50 6.70
CA ALA A 363 0.13 7.04 8.06
C ALA A 363 -0.63 7.99 9.01
N PHE A 364 -1.57 7.47 9.80
CA PHE A 364 -2.37 8.30 10.70
C PHE A 364 -1.53 9.03 11.76
N SER A 365 -0.40 8.46 12.17
CA SER A 365 0.59 9.10 13.05
C SER A 365 0.99 10.50 12.56
N ASP A 366 1.14 10.66 11.24
CA ASP A 366 1.66 11.89 10.66
C ASP A 366 0.57 12.97 10.63
N VAL A 367 -0.68 12.55 10.39
CA VAL A 367 -1.86 13.42 10.49
C VAL A 367 -2.03 13.91 11.92
N TRP A 368 -1.93 12.99 12.89
CA TRP A 368 -2.08 13.28 14.31
C TRP A 368 -0.99 14.23 14.83
N LEU A 369 0.28 13.99 14.47
CA LEU A 369 1.40 14.85 14.87
C LEU A 369 1.24 16.27 14.33
N ARG A 370 0.80 16.43 13.07
CA ARG A 370 0.54 17.77 12.49
C ARG A 370 -0.54 18.52 13.25
N GLN A 371 -1.64 17.86 13.61
CA GLN A 371 -2.72 18.48 14.40
C GLN A 371 -2.22 18.93 15.78
N ARG A 372 -1.43 18.11 16.47
CA ARG A 372 -0.86 18.48 17.78
C ARG A 372 0.12 19.64 17.68
N SER A 373 0.94 19.69 16.63
CA SER A 373 1.86 20.81 16.39
C SER A 373 1.09 22.11 16.10
N ALA A 374 0.03 22.04 15.29
CA ALA A 374 -0.83 23.20 14.99
C ALA A 374 -1.55 23.74 16.24
N GLN A 375 -2.04 22.86 17.10
CA GLN A 375 -2.63 23.24 18.40
C GLN A 375 -1.61 23.92 19.31
N LYS A 376 -0.37 23.43 19.35
CA LYS A 376 0.71 24.03 20.16
C LYS A 376 1.14 25.40 19.64
N SER A 377 1.08 25.65 18.34
CA SER A 377 1.42 26.94 17.75
C SER A 377 0.31 28.01 17.90
N GLY A 378 -0.79 27.72 18.59
CA GLY A 378 -1.87 28.69 18.85
C GLY A 378 -2.64 29.13 17.60
N GLY A 379 -2.40 28.48 16.46
CA GLY A 379 -3.03 28.81 15.18
C GLY A 379 -4.35 28.07 15.01
N TYR A 380 -5.38 28.49 15.73
CA TYR A 380 -6.75 28.14 15.34
C TYR A 380 -7.21 29.10 14.25
N ALA A 381 -7.06 28.67 12.99
CA ALA A 381 -8.01 28.95 11.93
C ALA A 381 -8.36 27.59 11.32
N CYS A 382 -9.38 26.94 11.85
CA CYS A 382 -9.98 25.76 11.22
C CYS A 382 -11.10 26.27 10.30
N GLU A 383 -10.93 26.10 8.99
CA GLU A 383 -12.03 25.87 8.05
C GLU A 383 -12.20 24.36 7.84
#